data_AF-A0A2T0K0E5-F1
#
_entry.id   AF-A0A2T0K0E5-F1
#
_cell.length_a   1.000
_cell.length_b   1.000
_cell.length_c   1.000
_cell.angle_alpha   90.00
_cell.angle_beta   90.00
_cell.angle_gamma   90.00
#
_symmetry.space_group_name_H-M   'P 1'
#
loop_
_entity.id
_entity.type
_entity.pdbx_description
1 polymer ?
#
loop_
_entity_poly.entity_id
_entity_poly.type
_entity_poly.pdbx_seq_one_letter_code
_entity_poly.pdbx_strand_id
1 'polypeptide(L)' 'MGRGRAKAKQTKVARELKYHSPNTDLTALQRELAGAGKSDRHFDDDNDEFVDDDEDDAEDDQDSWKPQESWSPTTRRR' A
#
# COMPACT_ATOMS: atom_id res chain seq x y z
N MET A 1 3.82 19.44 26.51
CA MET A 1 3.17 20.37 25.54
C MET A 1 3.67 20.13 24.10
N GLY A 2 3.52 18.93 23.51
CA GLY A 2 4.13 18.67 22.18
C GLY A 2 3.39 17.72 21.24
N ARG A 3 2.40 16.96 21.73
CA ARG A 3 1.75 15.90 20.92
C ARG A 3 0.88 16.44 19.78
N GLY A 4 0.22 17.59 19.95
CA GLY A 4 -0.66 18.16 18.92
C GLY A 4 0.06 18.58 17.64
N ARG A 5 1.27 19.15 17.77
CA ARG A 5 2.09 19.55 16.61
C ARG A 5 2.65 18.35 15.86
N ALA A 6 3.11 17.33 16.59
CA ALA A 6 3.57 16.07 15.99
C ALA A 6 2.45 15.37 15.22
N LYS A 7 1.25 15.25 15.83
CA LYS A 7 0.08 14.65 15.17
C LYS A 7 -0.31 15.41 13.90
N ALA A 8 -0.34 16.74 13.95
CA ALA A 8 -0.65 17.55 12.78
C ALA A 8 0.38 17.35 11.65
N LYS A 9 1.68 17.30 11.96
CA LYS A 9 2.73 17.00 10.98
C LYS A 9 2.53 15.62 10.35
N GLN A 10 2.27 14.60 11.16
CA GLN A 10 2.05 13.24 10.66
C GLN A 10 0.81 13.13 9.78
N THR A 11 -0.30 13.78 10.15
CA THR A 11 -1.51 13.81 9.30
C THR A 11 -1.26 14.50 7.97
N LYS A 12 -0.43 15.57 7.95
CA LYS A 12 -0.06 16.25 6.70
C LYS A 12 0.76 15.32 5.80
N VAL A 13 1.82 14.72 6.34
CA VAL A 13 2.68 13.76 5.62
C VAL A 13 1.87 12.58 5.10
N ALA A 14 1.01 11.99 5.92
CA ALA A 14 0.16 10.87 5.50
C ALA A 14 -0.80 11.24 4.36
N ARG A 15 -1.37 12.46 4.37
CA ARG A 15 -2.21 12.94 3.27
C ARG A 15 -1.40 13.18 2.01
N GLU A 16 -0.21 13.77 2.13
CA GLU A 16 0.71 13.93 1.02
C GLU A 16 1.02 12.57 0.42
N LEU A 17 1.42 11.57 1.21
CA LEU A 17 1.67 10.20 0.72
C LEU A 17 0.45 9.54 0.09
N LYS A 18 -0.74 9.66 0.70
CA LYS A 18 -1.97 9.02 0.22
C LYS A 18 -2.46 9.61 -1.10
N TYR A 19 -2.33 10.92 -1.28
CA TYR A 19 -2.88 11.64 -2.43
C TYR A 19 -1.80 12.16 -3.38
N HIS A 20 -0.54 11.80 -3.16
CA HIS A 20 0.54 12.07 -4.09
C HIS A 20 0.39 11.15 -5.29
N SER A 21 -0.04 11.74 -6.41
CA SER A 21 0.10 11.12 -7.72
C SER A 21 1.50 11.47 -8.24
N PRO A 22 2.38 10.47 -8.47
CA PRO A 22 3.62 10.73 -9.17
C PRO A 22 3.31 11.33 -10.55
N ASN A 23 4.07 12.36 -10.95
CA ASN A 23 4.06 12.81 -12.33
C ASN A 23 4.90 11.82 -13.13
N THR A 24 4.26 10.84 -13.77
CA THR A 24 4.93 9.87 -14.62
C THR A 24 5.14 10.46 -16.01
N ASP A 25 6.37 10.38 -16.53
CA ASP A 25 6.65 10.73 -17.92
C ASP A 25 6.16 9.57 -18.82
N LEU A 26 4.95 9.73 -19.36
CA LEU A 26 4.33 8.76 -20.25
C LEU A 26 5.14 8.54 -21.54
N THR A 27 5.94 9.54 -21.97
CA THR A 27 6.75 9.44 -23.20
C THR A 27 7.98 8.57 -22.99
N ALA A 28 8.59 8.63 -21.81
CA ALA A 28 9.68 7.75 -21.41
C ALA A 28 9.17 6.30 -21.26
N LEU A 29 8.04 6.11 -20.58
CA LEU A 29 7.41 4.80 -20.37
C LEU A 29 7.04 4.12 -21.70
N GLN A 30 6.46 4.88 -22.64
CA GLN A 30 6.12 4.35 -23.97
C GLN A 30 7.36 3.90 -24.74
N ARG A 31 8.47 4.63 -24.63
CA ARG A 31 9.75 4.30 -25.28
C ARG A 31 10.35 3.02 -24.72
N GLU A 32 10.32 2.85 -23.41
CA GLU A 32 10.76 1.63 -22.73
C GLU A 32 9.91 0.43 -23.15
N LEU A 33 8.58 0.55 -23.13
CA LEU A 33 7.67 -0.52 -23.52
C LEU A 33 7.82 -0.90 -25.01
N ALA A 34 8.00 0.09 -25.89
CA ALA A 34 8.23 -0.14 -27.32
C ALA A 34 9.64 -0.72 -27.61
N GLY A 35 10.62 -0.46 -26.74
CA GLY A 35 11.98 -0.98 -26.82
C GLY A 35 12.14 -2.38 -26.21
N ALA A 36 11.39 -2.68 -25.14
CA ALA A 36 11.42 -3.96 -24.41
C ALA A 36 10.82 -5.14 -25.19
N GLY A 37 10.19 -4.91 -26.34
CA GLY A 37 9.72 -5.98 -27.22
C GLY A 37 10.84 -6.77 -27.93
N LYS A 38 12.12 -6.42 -27.74
CA LYS A 38 13.26 -6.96 -28.54
C LYS A 38 14.48 -7.36 -27.73
N SER A 39 14.64 -6.91 -26.50
CA SER A 39 15.74 -7.30 -25.61
C SER A 39 15.22 -8.34 -24.64
N ASP A 40 15.51 -9.59 -24.97
CA ASP A 40 15.75 -10.72 -24.09
C ASP A 40 15.22 -10.58 -22.66
N ARG A 41 14.12 -11.26 -22.38
CA ARG A 41 13.62 -11.46 -21.02
C ARG A 41 14.52 -12.46 -20.30
N HIS A 42 15.72 -12.04 -19.94
CA HIS A 42 16.46 -12.67 -18.85
C HIS A 42 16.00 -12.00 -17.55
N PHE A 43 14.78 -12.34 -17.12
CA PHE A 43 14.43 -12.26 -15.71
C PHE A 43 15.06 -13.49 -15.07
N ASP A 44 16.39 -13.46 -14.87
CA ASP A 44 17.02 -14.40 -13.94
C ASP A 44 16.43 -14.10 -12.56
N ASP A 45 15.60 -15.02 -12.10
CA ASP A 45 15.88 -15.85 -10.92
C ASP A 45 16.39 -15.18 -9.63
N ASP A 46 16.21 -13.87 -9.44
CA ASP A 46 16.54 -13.17 -8.18
C ASP A 46 15.31 -13.08 -7.24
N ASN A 47 14.29 -13.93 -7.43
CA ASN A 47 13.08 -13.95 -6.60
C ASN A 47 13.07 -15.08 -5.55
N ASP A 48 14.02 -16.01 -5.60
CA ASP A 48 14.12 -17.12 -4.64
C ASP A 48 14.91 -16.76 -3.36
N GLU A 49 15.57 -15.60 -3.28
CA GLU A 49 16.35 -15.20 -2.08
C GLU A 49 15.49 -14.54 -0.98
N PHE A 50 14.22 -14.21 -1.25
CA PHE A 50 13.33 -13.55 -0.28
C PHE A 50 12.31 -14.48 0.41
N VAL A 51 12.40 -15.79 0.18
CA VAL A 51 11.53 -16.81 0.80
C VAL A 51 12.31 -17.69 1.76
N ASP A 52 12.82 -17.10 2.84
CA ASP A 52 13.07 -17.85 4.07
C ASP A 52 13.08 -16.87 5.26
N ASP A 53 12.40 -17.26 6.36
CA ASP A 53 12.33 -16.61 7.68
C ASP A 53 11.09 -15.75 8.05
N ASP A 54 9.89 -16.04 7.51
CA ASP A 54 8.63 -15.47 8.04
C ASP A 54 7.49 -16.52 8.10
N GLU A 55 7.81 -17.81 8.25
CA GLU A 55 6.80 -18.89 8.30
C GLU A 55 6.39 -19.30 9.73
N ASP A 56 6.88 -18.63 10.78
CA ASP A 56 6.69 -19.06 12.18
C ASP A 56 5.82 -18.12 13.06
N ASP A 57 5.12 -17.11 12.49
CA ASP A 57 4.21 -16.21 13.26
C ASP A 57 2.81 -16.03 12.66
N ALA A 58 2.37 -16.94 11.77
CA ALA A 58 1.09 -16.82 11.05
C ALA A 58 -0.12 -17.50 11.71
N GLU A 59 -0.05 -17.86 13.00
CA GLU A 59 -1.12 -18.63 13.68
C GLU A 59 -1.98 -17.86 14.70
N ASP A 60 -1.77 -16.56 14.96
CA ASP A 60 -2.60 -15.84 15.98
C ASP A 60 -3.51 -14.71 15.45
N ASP A 61 -3.40 -14.28 14.18
CA ASP A 61 -4.11 -13.08 13.70
C ASP A 61 -5.26 -13.32 12.69
N GLN A 62 -5.73 -14.56 12.53
CA GLN A 62 -6.84 -14.88 11.62
C GLN A 62 -8.26 -14.72 12.22
N ASP A 63 -8.42 -14.39 13.51
CA ASP A 63 -9.75 -14.21 14.15
C ASP A 63 -10.09 -12.74 14.53
N SER A 64 -9.20 -11.77 14.28
CA SER A 64 -9.38 -10.37 14.74
C SER A 64 -9.92 -9.40 13.70
N TRP A 65 -10.34 -9.88 12.52
CA TRP A 65 -11.06 -9.05 11.54
C TRP A 65 -12.48 -9.56 11.29
N LYS A 66 -13.31 -9.47 12.33
CA LYS A 66 -14.76 -9.41 12.16
C LYS A 66 -15.13 -7.95 11.88
N PRO A 67 -15.49 -7.56 10.64
CA PRO A 67 -16.16 -6.28 10.42
C PRO A 67 -17.49 -6.36 11.17
N GLN A 68 -17.48 -5.84 12.39
CA GLN A 68 -18.62 -5.84 13.29
C GLN A 68 -19.89 -5.37 12.55
N GLU A 69 -20.75 -6.36 12.38
CA GLU A 69 -22.17 -6.35 12.17
C GLU A 69 -22.84 -4.97 12.36
N SER A 70 -23.54 -4.53 11.31
CA SER A 70 -24.71 -3.67 11.39
C SER A 70 -24.52 -2.24 11.93
N TRP A 71 -24.08 -1.33 11.04
CA TRP A 71 -24.52 0.05 11.20
C TRP A 71 -26.02 0.13 10.89
N SER A 72 -26.87 -0.07 11.88
CA SER A 72 -28.28 0.29 11.79
C SER A 72 -28.40 1.78 12.12
N PRO A 73 -28.82 2.66 11.19
CA PRO A 73 -29.07 4.05 11.53
C PRO A 73 -30.38 4.10 12.31
N THR A 74 -30.32 4.12 13.65
CA THR A 74 -31.50 4.38 14.46
C THR A 74 -31.95 5.81 14.20
N THR A 75 -33.05 5.96 13.45
CA THR A 75 -33.76 7.22 13.29
C THR A 75 -34.29 7.65 14.65
N ARG A 76 -33.62 8.60 15.31
CA ARG A 76 -34.16 9.24 16.50
C ARG A 76 -35.17 10.29 16.08
N ARG A 77 -36.43 9.86 15.92
CA ARG A 77 -37.59 10.75 15.92
C ARG A 77 -37.70 11.42 17.30
N ARG A 78 -37.57 12.74 17.37
CA ARG A 78 -38.38 13.56 18.27
C ARG A 78 -38.43 15.00 17.80
#